data_AF-A0A6M1M0S1-F1
#
_entry.id   AF-A0A6M1M0S1-F1
#
_cell.length_a   1.000
_cell.length_b   1.000
_cell.length_c   1.000
_cell.angle_alpha   90.00
_cell.angle_beta   90.00
_cell.angle_gamma   90.00
#
_symmetry.space_group_name_H-M   'P 1'
#
loop_
_entity.id
_entity.type
_entity.pdbx_description
1 polymer ?
#
loop_
_entity_poly.entity_id
_entity_poly.type
_entity_poly.pdbx_seq_one_letter_code
_entity_poly.pdbx_strand_id
1 'polypeptide(L)'
;MCCPSARLDTVPSEISDAAARIQALWESGRVCPHTGRGLRDRVLEAGRLAAAGHVSADDARRVAYEAENVAAAFGPLRRAS
;
A
#
# COMPACT_ATOMS: atom_id res chain seq x y z
N MET A 1 19.78 13.16 -26.65
CA MET A 1 19.71 13.97 -25.41
C MET A 1 18.42 13.61 -24.72
N CYS A 2 18.46 12.78 -23.67
CA CYS A 2 17.28 12.52 -22.83
C CYS A 2 17.22 13.59 -21.75
N CYS A 3 16.09 14.29 -21.64
CA CYS A 3 15.87 15.29 -20.60
C CYS A 3 15.85 14.62 -19.21
N PRO A 4 16.65 15.08 -18.23
CA PRO A 4 16.67 14.54 -16.87
C PRO A 4 15.60 15.20 -15.97
N SER A 5 14.43 15.54 -16.53
CA SER A 5 13.35 16.25 -15.80
C SER A 5 12.42 15.32 -15.02
N ALA A 6 12.70 14.01 -14.94
CA ALA A 6 12.01 13.10 -14.03
C ALA A 6 12.53 13.31 -12.59
N ARG A 7 12.36 14.53 -12.05
CA ARG A 7 12.43 14.73 -10.60
C ARG A 7 11.24 14.01 -9.99
N LEU A 8 11.57 12.90 -9.37
CA LEU A 8 10.76 12.06 -8.50
C LEU A 8 10.29 12.88 -7.29
N ASP A 9 9.26 13.69 -7.46
CA ASP A 9 8.68 14.39 -6.32
C ASP A 9 7.26 13.88 -6.12
N THR A 10 7.03 13.39 -4.90
CA THR A 10 5.83 12.74 -4.35
C THR A 10 5.57 11.29 -4.76
N VAL A 11 5.48 10.44 -3.72
CA VAL A 11 4.78 9.15 -3.79
C VAL A 11 3.45 9.41 -4.50
N PRO A 12 3.13 8.70 -5.60
CA PRO A 12 1.84 8.83 -6.27
C PRO A 12 0.70 8.78 -5.24
N SER A 13 -0.22 9.75 -5.28
CA SER A 13 -1.27 9.90 -4.27
C SER A 13 -2.07 8.62 -4.08
N GLU A 14 -2.31 7.87 -5.17
CA GLU A 14 -2.94 6.56 -5.21
C GLU A 14 -2.31 5.51 -4.26
N ILE A 15 -0.98 5.53 -4.07
CA ILE A 15 -0.28 4.62 -3.14
C ILE A 15 -0.58 5.04 -1.70
N SER A 16 -0.56 6.34 -1.44
CA SER A 16 -0.89 6.91 -0.12
C SER A 16 -2.36 6.64 0.23
N ASP A 17 -3.25 6.76 -0.75
CA ASP A 17 -4.68 6.48 -0.62
C ASP A 17 -4.93 5.00 -0.34
N ALA A 18 -4.21 4.09 -1.01
CA ALA A 18 -4.30 2.65 -0.74
C ALA A 18 -3.87 2.30 0.69
N ALA A 19 -2.74 2.86 1.16
CA ALA A 19 -2.30 2.69 2.54
C ALA A 19 -3.35 3.22 3.56
N ALA A 20 -3.98 4.36 3.26
CA ALA A 20 -5.04 4.92 4.09
C ALA A 20 -6.30 4.04 4.11
N ARG A 21 -6.71 3.47 2.96
CA ARG A 21 -7.84 2.53 2.88
C ARG A 21 -7.58 1.26 3.69
N ILE A 22 -6.39 0.68 3.59
CA ILE A 22 -5.98 -0.48 4.41
C ILE A 22 -6.03 -0.13 5.90
N GLN A 23 -5.55 1.05 6.29
CA GLN A 23 -5.60 1.52 7.67
C GLN A 23 -7.04 1.64 8.17
N ALA A 24 -7.94 2.25 7.40
CA ALA A 24 -9.36 2.38 7.77
C ALA A 24 -10.07 1.02 7.92
N LEU A 25 -9.77 0.05 7.04
CA LEU A 25 -10.29 -1.31 7.15
C LEU A 25 -9.81 -2.00 8.44
N TRP A 26 -8.55 -1.79 8.82
CA TRP A 26 -8.00 -2.33 10.05
C TRP A 26 -8.61 -1.65 11.29
N GLU A 27 -8.66 -0.32 11.34
CA GLU A 27 -9.22 0.44 12.47
C GLU A 27 -10.70 0.14 12.70
N SER A 28 -11.46 -0.14 11.63
CA SER A 28 -12.87 -0.57 11.72
C SER A 28 -13.06 -2.05 12.08
N GLY A 29 -11.99 -2.81 12.28
CA GLY A 29 -12.04 -4.24 12.61
C GLY A 29 -12.55 -5.13 11.47
N ARG A 30 -12.50 -4.65 10.22
CA ARG A 30 -12.95 -5.42 9.04
C ARG A 30 -11.90 -6.41 8.52
N VAL A 31 -10.63 -6.17 8.83
CA VAL A 31 -9.51 -7.03 8.41
C VAL A 31 -8.69 -7.47 9.62
N CYS A 32 -7.94 -8.56 9.49
CA CYS A 32 -7.00 -8.99 10.52
C CYS A 32 -5.97 -7.88 10.82
N PRO A 33 -5.74 -7.52 12.10
CA PRO A 33 -4.77 -6.47 12.45
C PRO A 33 -3.33 -6.73 12.01
N HIS A 34 -2.90 -7.98 11.97
CA HIS A 34 -1.54 -8.34 11.54
C HIS A 34 -1.38 -8.15 10.03
N THR A 35 -2.33 -8.66 9.26
CA THR A 35 -2.36 -8.54 7.80
C THR A 35 -2.51 -7.08 7.38
N GLY A 36 -3.43 -6.33 7.99
CA GLY A 36 -3.65 -4.92 7.67
C GLY A 36 -2.41 -4.05 7.89
N ARG A 37 -1.72 -4.19 9.03
CA ARG A 37 -0.47 -3.45 9.31
C ARG A 37 0.64 -3.80 8.34
N GLY A 38 0.93 -5.09 8.17
CA GLY A 38 2.02 -5.53 7.29
C GLY A 38 1.81 -5.10 5.84
N LEU A 39 0.57 -5.16 5.33
CA LEU A 39 0.26 -4.73 3.97
C LEU A 39 0.33 -3.22 3.82
N ARG A 40 -0.18 -2.45 4.78
CA ARG A 40 -0.03 -0.98 4.78
C ARG A 40 1.45 -0.58 4.73
N ASP A 41 2.29 -1.18 5.57
CA ASP A 41 3.71 -0.87 5.61
C ASP A 41 4.41 -1.26 4.31
N ARG A 42 4.00 -2.38 3.70
CA ARG A 42 4.49 -2.80 2.37
C ARG A 42 4.16 -1.80 1.27
N VAL A 43 2.95 -1.23 1.27
CA VAL A 43 2.52 -0.19 0.32
C VAL A 43 3.34 1.09 0.50
N LEU A 44 3.51 1.54 1.74
CA LEU A 44 4.33 2.72 2.03
C LEU A 44 5.79 2.52 1.60
N GLU A 45 6.36 1.34 1.84
CA GLU A 45 7.71 1.02 1.35
C GLU A 45 7.78 0.99 -0.18
N ALA A 46 6.79 0.41 -0.87
CA ALA A 46 6.75 0.45 -2.33
C ALA A 46 6.75 1.89 -2.87
N GLY A 47 5.97 2.78 -2.24
CA GLY A 47 5.97 4.21 -2.56
C GLY A 47 7.33 4.88 -2.32
N ARG A 48 7.98 4.60 -1.19
CA ARG A 48 9.33 5.14 -0.88
C ARG A 48 10.37 4.67 -1.88
N LEU A 49 10.38 3.38 -2.23
CA LEU A 49 11.30 2.83 -3.23
C LEU A 49 11.06 3.41 -4.62
N ALA A 50 9.80 3.63 -5.01
CA ALA A 50 9.46 4.26 -6.28
C ALA A 50 9.94 5.72 -6.32
N ALA A 51 9.69 6.48 -5.26
CA ALA A 51 10.17 7.86 -5.13
C ALA A 51 11.70 7.96 -5.13
N ALA A 52 12.41 6.94 -4.64
CA ALA A 52 13.87 6.85 -4.71
C ALA A 52 14.40 6.36 -6.08
N GLY A 53 13.52 6.00 -7.02
CA GLY A 53 13.89 5.45 -8.32
C GLY A 53 14.42 4.02 -8.28
N HIS A 54 14.22 3.30 -7.17
CA HIS A 54 14.63 1.90 -7.04
C HIS A 54 13.65 0.91 -7.68
N VAL A 55 12.39 1.31 -7.86
CA VAL A 55 11.36 0.54 -8.58
C VAL A 55 10.53 1.48 -9.46
N SER A 56 9.83 0.91 -10.45
CA SER A 56 8.93 1.70 -11.30
C SER A 56 7.68 2.15 -10.53
N ALA A 57 7.09 3.28 -10.93
CA ALA A 57 5.81 3.73 -10.37
C ALA A 57 4.67 2.74 -10.67
N ASP A 58 4.68 2.11 -11.84
CA ASP A 58 3.71 1.08 -12.23
C ASP A 58 3.78 -0.15 -11.31
N ASP A 59 4.99 -0.61 -10.95
CA ASP A 59 5.16 -1.72 -10.02
C ASP A 59 4.68 -1.36 -8.62
N ALA A 60 4.98 -0.15 -8.15
CA ALA A 60 4.53 0.30 -6.84
C ALA A 60 2.99 0.41 -6.77
N ARG A 61 2.35 0.89 -7.85
CA ARG A 61 0.88 0.86 -8.01
C ARG A 61 0.31 -0.54 -7.97
N ARG A 62 0.90 -1.47 -8.73
CA ARG A 62 0.48 -2.87 -8.74
C ARG A 62 0.55 -3.48 -7.35
N VAL A 63 1.66 -3.26 -6.63
CA VAL A 63 1.81 -3.72 -5.24
C VAL A 63 0.77 -3.09 -4.31
N ALA A 64 0.46 -1.80 -4.47
CA ALA A 64 -0.58 -1.14 -3.69
C ALA A 64 -1.96 -1.77 -3.89
N TYR A 65 -2.33 -2.05 -5.15
CA TYR A 65 -3.58 -2.70 -5.51
C TYR A 65 -3.66 -4.15 -4.99
N GLU A 66 -2.59 -4.93 -5.16
CA GLU A 66 -2.50 -6.30 -4.63
C GLU A 66 -2.62 -6.32 -3.10
N ALA A 67 -1.93 -5.40 -2.41
CA ALA A 67 -1.98 -5.30 -0.96
C ALA A 67 -3.38 -4.95 -0.43
N GLU A 68 -4.08 -4.02 -1.08
CA GLU A 68 -5.45 -3.68 -0.72
C GLU A 68 -6.39 -4.89 -0.86
N ASN A 69 -6.28 -5.64 -1.97
CA ASN A 69 -7.07 -6.84 -2.20
C ASN A 69 -6.81 -7.93 -1.17
N VAL A 70 -5.53 -8.20 -0.86
CA VAL A 70 -5.17 -9.21 0.15
C VAL A 70 -5.65 -8.79 1.53
N ALA A 71 -5.55 -7.50 1.88
CA ALA A 71 -6.05 -6.99 3.15
C ALA A 71 -7.56 -7.23 3.26
N ALA A 72 -8.33 -6.82 2.25
CA ALA A 72 -9.78 -6.93 2.22
C ALA A 72 -10.27 -8.39 2.20
N ALA A 73 -9.49 -9.33 1.66
CA ALA A 73 -9.81 -10.74 1.61
C ALA A 73 -9.59 -11.48 2.94
N PHE A 74 -8.82 -10.91 3.88
CA PHE A 74 -8.40 -11.59 5.10
C PHE A 74 -9.05 -11.00 6.36
N GLY A 75 -10.21 -11.54 6.73
CA GLY A 75 -10.98 -11.11 7.89
C GLY A 75 -10.35 -11.48 9.24
N PRO A 76 -10.80 -10.84 10.34
CA PRO A 76 -10.36 -11.18 11.69
C PRO A 76 -10.91 -12.53 12.15
N LEU A 77 -10.17 -13.23 13.01
CA LEU A 77 -10.68 -14.39 13.74
C LEU A 77 -11.74 -13.93 14.76
N ARG A 78 -12.93 -14.51 14.66
CA ARG A 78 -14.01 -14.32 15.65
C ARG A 78 -13.95 -15.45 16.67
N ARG A 79 -14.01 -15.12 17.96
CA ARG A 79 -14.20 -16.15 19.00
C ARG A 79 -15.62 -16.70 18.86
N ALA A 80 -15.76 -18.02 18.92
CA ALA A 80 -17.06 -18.64 19.13
C ALA A 80 -17.54 -18.24 20.53
N SER A 81 -18.70 -17.60 20.60
CA SER A 81 -19.43 -17.32 21.84
C SER A 81 -20.15 -18.57 22.32
#